data_AF-A0A259DEB5-F1
#
_entry.id   AF-A0A259DEB5-F1
#
_cell.length_a   1.000
_cell.length_b   1.000
_cell.length_c   1.000
_cell.angle_alpha   90.00
_cell.angle_beta   90.00
_cell.angle_gamma   90.00
#
_symmetry.space_group_name_H-M   'P 1'
#
loop_
_entity.id
_entity.type
_entity.pdbx_description
1 polymer ?
#
loop_
_entity_poly.entity_id
_entity_poly.type
_entity_poly.pdbx_seq_one_letter_code
_entity_poly.pdbx_strand_id
1 'polypeptide(L)' 'MSKFYKIWLIFDPRRVFVAQGVFLFLLAAMIHLVLLSTPGYNWLEEAGARALAAQGTATATE' A
#
# COMPACT_ATOMS: atom_id res chain seq x y z
N MET A 1 24.57 28.39 -22.22
CA MET A 1 25.04 27.16 -21.54
C MET A 1 24.31 27.01 -20.23
N SER A 2 23.30 26.16 -20.23
CA SER A 2 22.35 25.96 -19.14
C SER A 2 23.06 25.43 -17.89
N LYS A 3 22.97 26.20 -16.80
CA LYS A 3 23.64 25.96 -15.50
C LYS A 3 22.95 24.82 -14.71
N PHE A 4 22.70 23.69 -15.37
CA PHE A 4 22.01 22.53 -14.81
C PHE A 4 22.74 21.93 -13.59
N TYR A 5 24.03 22.23 -13.39
CA TYR A 5 24.79 21.80 -12.20
C TYR A 5 24.32 22.46 -10.89
N LYS A 6 23.63 23.62 -10.95
CA LYS A 6 23.09 24.28 -9.74
C LYS A 6 21.93 23.52 -9.10
N ILE A 7 21.25 22.64 -9.85
CA ILE A 7 20.16 21.83 -9.30
C ILE A 7 20.67 20.92 -8.17
N TRP A 8 21.93 20.48 -8.23
CA TRP A 8 22.59 19.67 -7.20
C TRP A 8 22.98 20.45 -5.93
N LEU A 9 22.92 21.78 -5.96
CA LEU A 9 23.20 22.63 -4.79
C LEU A 9 21.93 22.95 -3.99
N ILE A 10 20.75 22.79 -4.60
CA ILE A 10 19.44 23.00 -3.96
C ILE A 10 18.76 21.66 -3.62
N PHE A 11 18.96 20.66 -4.47
CA PHE A 11 18.46 19.32 -4.29
C PHE A 11 19.60 18.44 -3.79
N ASP A 12 19.70 18.31 -2.48
CA ASP A 12 20.50 17.26 -1.85
C ASP A 12 20.05 15.91 -2.42
N PRO A 13 20.87 15.21 -3.21
CA PRO A 13 20.45 14.04 -3.99
C PRO A 13 19.83 12.97 -3.10
N ARG A 14 20.36 12.81 -1.88
CA ARG A 14 19.81 11.91 -0.86
C ARG A 14 18.38 12.28 -0.48
N ARG A 15 18.08 13.57 -0.26
CA ARG A 15 16.74 14.02 0.12
C ARG A 15 15.74 13.88 -1.02
N VAL A 16 16.14 14.09 -2.28
CA VAL A 16 15.24 13.86 -3.42
C VAL A 16 14.90 12.40 -3.57
N PHE A 17 15.87 11.48 -3.50
CA PHE A 17 15.59 10.05 -3.59
C PHE A 17 14.73 9.56 -2.42
N VAL A 18 14.96 10.05 -1.20
CA VAL A 18 14.13 9.73 -0.04
C VAL A 18 12.74 10.34 -0.16
N ALA A 19 12.63 11.62 -0.54
CA ALA A 19 11.33 12.29 -0.72
C ALA A 19 10.51 11.59 -1.81
N GLN A 20 11.13 11.21 -2.93
CA GLN A 20 10.47 10.46 -3.99
C GLN A 20 10.06 9.06 -3.51
N GLY A 21 10.94 8.32 -2.86
CA GLY A 21 10.63 7.00 -2.31
C GLY A 21 9.48 7.03 -1.30
N VAL A 22 9.52 7.98 -0.36
CA VAL A 22 8.47 8.17 0.64
C VAL A 22 7.17 8.67 0.01
N PHE A 23 7.23 9.55 -0.99
CA PHE A 23 6.05 10.04 -1.71
C PHE A 23 5.32 8.90 -2.42
N LEU A 24 6.05 8.07 -3.17
CA LEU A 24 5.44 6.90 -3.82
C LEU A 24 4.92 5.87 -2.80
N PHE A 25 5.64 5.65 -1.70
CA PHE A 25 5.21 4.72 -0.65
C PHE A 25 3.93 5.18 0.06
N LEU A 26 3.85 6.47 0.43
CA LEU A 26 2.65 7.08 1.00
C LEU A 26 1.46 6.97 0.04
N LEU A 27 1.68 7.26 -1.24
CA LEU A 27 0.65 7.14 -2.27
C LEU A 27 0.14 5.69 -2.37
N ALA A 28 1.06 4.72 -2.40
CA ALA A 28 0.72 3.31 -2.44
C ALA A 28 -0.08 2.89 -1.19
N ALA A 29 0.39 3.23 0.00
CA ALA A 29 -0.28 2.89 1.25
C ALA A 29 -1.68 3.52 1.33
N MET A 30 -1.84 4.77 0.89
CA MET A 30 -3.15 5.44 0.85
C MET A 30 -4.15 4.69 -0.05
N ILE A 31 -3.72 4.23 -1.22
CA ILE A 31 -4.57 3.43 -2.12
C ILE A 31 -4.94 2.09 -1.46
N HIS A 32 -3.98 1.38 -0.85
CA HIS A 32 -4.26 0.09 -0.21
C HIS A 32 -5.25 0.22 0.94
N LEU A 33 -5.11 1.25 1.79
CA LEU A 33 -6.01 1.51 2.91
C LEU A 33 -7.44 1.82 2.43
N VAL A 34 -7.60 2.56 1.32
CA VAL A 34 -8.91 2.83 0.73
C VAL A 34 -9.55 1.57 0.14
N LEU A 35 -8.76 0.72 -0.54
CA LEU A 35 -9.25 -0.57 -1.05
C LEU A 35 -9.68 -1.49 0.09
N LEU A 36 -8.88 -1.57 1.16
CA LEU A 36 -9.20 -2.32 2.37
C LEU A 36 -10.35 -1.72 3.20
N SER A 37 -10.78 -0.49 2.92
CA SER A 37 -11.93 0.14 3.57
C SER A 37 -13.22 -0.01 2.76
N THR A 38 -13.14 -0.48 1.51
CA THR A 38 -14.29 -0.57 0.60
C THR A 38 -14.84 -2.00 0.62
N PRO A 39 -16.14 -2.24 0.92
CA PRO A 39 -16.74 -3.55 1.22
C PRO A 39 -16.75 -4.60 0.09
N GLY A 40 -15.96 -4.42 -0.97
CA GLY A 40 -15.77 -5.39 -2.05
C GLY A 40 -14.30 -5.66 -2.41
N TYR A 41 -13.33 -4.98 -1.79
CA TYR A 41 -11.89 -5.18 -2.04
C TYR A 41 -11.09 -5.45 -0.76
N ASN A 42 -11.71 -5.52 0.42
CA ASN A 42 -11.06 -5.96 1.65
C ASN A 42 -10.87 -7.48 1.62
N TRP A 43 -9.80 -7.89 0.94
CA TRP A 43 -9.36 -9.28 0.89
C TRP A 43 -9.07 -9.88 2.27
N LEU A 44 -8.82 -9.05 3.29
CA LEU A 44 -8.68 -9.49 4.70
C LEU A 44 -10.01 -9.99 5.28
N GLU A 45 -11.12 -9.28 5.00
CA GLU A 45 -12.46 -9.71 5.42
C GLU A 45 -12.88 -10.95 4.62
N GLU A 46 -12.60 -10.98 3.32
CA GLU A 46 -12.95 -12.10 2.44
C GLU A 46 -12.17 -13.39 2.79
N ALA A 47 -10.90 -13.27 3.19
CA ALA A 47 -10.11 -14.40 3.70
C ALA A 47 -10.65 -14.91 5.05
N GLY A 48 -11.05 -14.00 5.94
CA GLY A 48 -11.68 -14.34 7.23
C GLY A 48 -13.03 -15.04 7.05
N ALA A 49 -13.89 -14.51 6.17
CA ALA A 49 -15.20 -15.08 5.86
C ALA A 49 -15.07 -16.47 5.21
N ARG A 50 -14.09 -16.67 4.32
CA ARG A 50 -13.79 -18.00 3.73
C ARG A 50 -13.27 -18.99 4.76
N ALA A 51 -12.40 -18.56 5.66
CA ALA A 51 -11.90 -19.41 6.75
C ALA A 51 -13.02 -19.80 7.73
N LEU A 52 -13.92 -18.86 8.05
CA LEU A 52 -15.07 -19.11 8.92
C LEU A 52 -16.09 -20.04 8.26
N ALA A 53 -16.36 -19.87 6.96
CA ALA A 53 -17.22 -20.76 6.20
C ALA A 53 -16.66 -22.20 6.15
N ALA A 54 -15.34 -22.35 5.98
CA ALA A 54 -14.68 -23.65 6.02
C ALA A 54 -14.74 -24.33 7.41
N GLN A 55 -14.66 -23.54 8.50
CA GLN A 55 -14.81 -24.07 9.86
C GLN A 55 -16.26 -24.47 10.17
N GLY A 56 -17.24 -23.69 9.74
CA GLY A 56 -18.66 -24.02 9.92
C GLY A 56 -19.08 -25.30 9.21
N THR A 57 -18.49 -25.59 8.04
CA THR A 57 -18.68 -26.87 7.35
C THR A 57 -18.00 -28.03 8.08
N ALA A 58 -16.85 -27.82 8.72
CA ALA A 58 -16.16 -28.87 9.46
C ALA A 58 -16.95 -29.31 10.71
N THR A 59 -17.57 -28.38 11.44
CA THR A 59 -18.40 -28.68 12.61
C THR A 59 -19.79 -29.21 12.30
N ALA A 60 -20.28 -29.04 11.06
CA ALA A 60 -21.59 -29.55 10.64
C ALA A 60 -21.53 -31.02 10.14
N THR A 61 -20.35 -31.64 10.16
CA THR A 61 -20.14 -33.03 9.70
C THR A 61 -19.84 -34.01 10.85
N GLU A 62 -19.99 -33.59 12.10
CA GLU A 62 -20.00 -34.46 13.31
C GLU A 62 -21.42 -34.65 13.85
#